data_AF-A0A936ANI0-F1
#
_entry.id   AF-A0A936ANI0-F1
#
_cell.length_a   1.000
_cell.length_b   1.000
_cell.length_c   1.000
_cell.angle_alpha   90.00
_cell.angle_beta   90.00
_cell.angle_gamma   90.00
#
_symmetry.space_group_name_H-M   'P 1'
#
loop_
_entity.id
_entity.type
_entity.pdbx_description
1 polymer ?
#
loop_
_entity_poly.entity_id
_entity_poly.type
_entity_poly.pdbx_seq_one_letter_code
_entity_poly.pdbx_strand_id
1 'polypeptide(L)'
;MIRPIIREEMTLYAYETEDATDFFPVNGPVNGDDARAPMESGQLIRVQMPQTALAKFGLPVNLERGDIPVKADLLVGEDGLARAIRFVR
;
A
#
# COMPACT_ATOMS: atom_id res chain seq x y z
N MET A 1 -4.51 -5.60 52.48
CA MET A 1 -3.41 -5.24 51.57
C MET A 1 -3.57 -6.08 50.31
N ILE A 2 -4.18 -5.50 49.26
CA ILE A 2 -4.50 -6.19 48.00
C ILE A 2 -3.23 -6.13 47.13
N ARG A 3 -2.70 -7.29 46.75
CA ARG A 3 -1.68 -7.39 45.69
C ARG A 3 -2.39 -7.19 44.34
N PRO A 4 -1.96 -6.26 43.46
CA PRO A 4 -2.57 -6.15 42.16
C PRO A 4 -2.19 -7.38 41.33
N ILE A 5 -3.21 -8.14 40.95
CA ILE A 5 -3.18 -9.17 39.93
C ILE A 5 -3.09 -8.48 38.56
N ILE A 6 -1.87 -8.22 38.07
CA ILE A 6 -1.70 -7.88 36.66
C ILE A 6 -1.96 -9.18 35.89
N ARG A 7 -3.16 -9.29 35.29
CA ARG A 7 -3.54 -10.39 34.42
C ARG A 7 -2.78 -10.28 33.11
N GLU A 8 -2.17 -11.39 32.70
CA GLU A 8 -1.41 -11.65 31.47
C GLU A 8 -2.26 -11.54 30.18
N GLU A 9 -3.05 -10.48 29.99
CA GLU A 9 -3.95 -10.33 28.83
C GLU A 9 -3.66 -9.05 28.01
N MET A 10 -2.53 -8.39 28.26
CA MET A 10 -2.17 -7.13 27.61
C MET A 10 -1.27 -7.31 26.37
N THR A 11 -1.45 -8.40 25.63
CA THR A 11 -0.68 -8.72 24.41
C THR A 11 -1.49 -8.66 23.11
N LEU A 12 -2.76 -8.24 23.14
CA LEU A 12 -3.66 -8.41 21.97
C LEU A 12 -3.84 -7.20 21.05
N TYR A 13 -3.05 -6.14 21.20
CA TYR A 13 -3.00 -5.05 20.20
C TYR A 13 -1.56 -4.73 19.84
N ALA A 14 -0.77 -5.75 19.50
CA ALA A 14 0.35 -5.50 18.60
C ALA A 14 -0.26 -4.88 17.35
N TYR A 15 -0.11 -3.56 17.18
CA TYR A 15 -0.31 -2.91 15.89
C TYR A 15 0.69 -3.61 14.98
N GLU A 16 0.20 -4.54 14.14
CA GLU A 16 1.00 -5.05 13.03
C GLU A 16 1.36 -3.82 12.20
N THR A 17 2.59 -3.35 12.39
CA THR A 17 3.18 -2.29 11.58
C THR A 17 3.31 -2.86 10.19
N GLU A 18 2.30 -2.62 9.37
CA GLU A 18 2.34 -2.90 7.94
C GLU A 18 3.49 -2.09 7.34
N ASP A 19 4.53 -2.78 6.86
CA ASP A 19 5.69 -2.13 6.24
C ASP A 19 5.31 -1.78 4.81
N ALA A 20 5.14 -0.50 4.54
CA ALA A 20 4.70 0.00 3.25
C ALA A 20 5.84 0.69 2.51
N THR A 21 5.94 0.46 1.21
CA THR A 21 6.82 1.24 0.34
C THR A 21 6.36 2.69 0.26
N ASP A 22 7.21 3.54 -0.32
CA ASP A 22 6.78 4.84 -0.81
C ASP A 22 5.78 4.69 -1.98
N PHE A 23 5.13 5.79 -2.34
CA PHE A 23 4.16 5.83 -3.44
C PHE A 23 4.86 5.95 -4.80
N PHE A 24 4.59 4.97 -5.66
CA PHE A 24 4.99 4.97 -7.06
C PHE A 24 3.87 5.54 -7.94
N PRO A 25 4.18 6.39 -8.93
CA PRO A 25 3.16 6.87 -9.87
C PRO A 25 2.65 5.72 -10.75
N VAL A 26 1.32 5.61 -10.91
CA VAL A 26 0.71 4.52 -11.71
C VAL A 26 0.82 4.77 -13.20
N ASN A 27 0.77 6.03 -13.61
CA ASN A 27 1.02 6.46 -14.97
C ASN A 27 2.38 7.18 -14.96
N GLY A 28 3.26 6.87 -15.91
CA GLY A 28 4.64 7.38 -15.96
C GLY A 28 4.73 8.91 -15.96
N PRO A 29 5.95 9.50 -15.99
CA PRO A 29 6.11 10.95 -15.99
C PRO A 29 5.26 11.54 -17.11
N VAL A 30 4.29 12.34 -16.70
CA VAL A 30 3.44 13.11 -17.57
C VAL A 30 4.37 14.08 -18.31
N ASN A 31 4.63 13.83 -19.58
CA ASN A 31 5.33 14.80 -20.41
C ASN A 31 4.49 16.06 -20.48
N GLY A 32 4.88 17.10 -19.73
CA GLY A 32 4.65 18.54 -19.93
C GLY A 32 3.22 19.10 -20.00
N ASP A 33 2.26 18.36 -20.55
CA ASP A 33 0.98 18.88 -21.04
C ASP A 33 -0.24 18.03 -20.62
N ASP A 34 -0.06 16.79 -20.17
CA ASP A 34 -1.13 16.01 -19.50
C ASP A 34 -1.20 16.38 -18.01
N ALA A 35 -1.22 17.70 -17.72
CA ALA A 35 -1.33 18.23 -16.37
C ALA A 35 -2.64 17.74 -15.75
N ARG A 36 -2.63 16.54 -15.19
CA ARG A 36 -3.79 15.99 -14.51
C ARG A 36 -4.16 17.00 -13.44
N ALA A 37 -5.44 17.35 -13.41
CA ALA A 37 -5.93 18.33 -12.45
C ALA A 37 -5.39 17.99 -11.05
N PRO A 38 -4.92 19.01 -10.30
CA PRO A 38 -4.46 18.81 -8.94
C PRO A 38 -5.56 18.10 -8.17
N MET A 39 -5.16 17.08 -7.41
CA MET A 39 -6.11 16.27 -6.66
C MET A 39 -6.41 16.99 -5.34
N GLU A 40 -7.63 17.50 -5.18
CA GLU A 40 -8.06 18.14 -3.93
C GLU A 40 -8.45 17.08 -2.89
N SER A 41 -9.01 15.97 -3.34
CA SER A 41 -9.35 14.81 -2.52
C SER A 41 -9.14 13.48 -3.26
N GLY A 42 -8.91 12.41 -2.49
CA GLY A 42 -8.73 11.07 -3.02
C GLY A 42 -8.96 10.01 -1.96
N GLN A 43 -9.07 8.77 -2.41
CA GLN A 43 -9.26 7.60 -1.56
C GLN A 43 -8.09 6.63 -1.71
N LEU A 44 -7.74 5.97 -0.60
CA LEU A 44 -6.83 4.84 -0.59
C LEU A 44 -7.64 3.54 -0.64
N ILE A 45 -7.40 2.74 -1.68
CA ILE A 45 -8.06 1.45 -1.87
C ILE A 45 -7.03 0.35 -1.71
N ARG A 46 -7.23 -0.53 -0.73
CA ARG A 46 -6.40 -1.72 -0.56
C ARG A 46 -6.83 -2.81 -1.53
N VAL A 47 -5.89 -3.28 -2.34
CA VAL A 47 -6.09 -4.32 -3.34
C VAL A 47 -5.06 -5.44 -3.15
N GLN A 48 -5.38 -6.61 -3.68
CA GLN A 48 -4.45 -7.73 -3.79
C GLN A 48 -4.10 -7.92 -5.26
N MET A 49 -2.81 -8.02 -5.57
CA MET A 49 -2.29 -8.08 -6.93
C MET A 49 -1.32 -9.26 -7.08
N PRO A 50 -1.15 -9.81 -8.30
CA PRO A 50 -0.07 -10.74 -8.56
C PRO A 50 1.29 -10.09 -8.25
N GLN A 51 2.22 -10.85 -7.69
CA GLN A 51 3.55 -10.34 -7.34
C GLN A 51 4.33 -9.81 -8.56
N THR A 52 4.00 -10.29 -9.77
CA THR A 52 4.56 -9.81 -11.04
C THR A 52 4.25 -8.33 -11.31
N ALA A 53 3.25 -7.73 -10.64
CA ALA A 53 2.95 -6.31 -10.74
C ALA A 53 4.08 -5.41 -10.21
N LEU A 54 4.86 -5.89 -9.23
CA LEU A 54 6.00 -5.16 -8.67
C LEU A 54 7.03 -4.79 -9.76
N ALA A 55 7.24 -5.68 -10.74
CA ALA A 55 8.18 -5.44 -11.84
C ALA A 55 7.84 -4.19 -12.66
N LYS A 56 6.55 -3.82 -12.77
CA LYS A 56 6.11 -2.61 -13.49
C LYS A 56 6.58 -1.32 -12.81
N PHE A 57 6.88 -1.39 -11.52
CA PHE A 57 7.33 -0.28 -10.70
C PHE A 57 8.83 -0.34 -10.38
N GLY A 58 9.58 -1.22 -11.07
CA GLY A 58 11.01 -1.41 -10.85
C GLY A 58 11.37 -2.10 -9.53
N LEU A 59 10.37 -2.69 -8.86
CA LEU A 59 10.57 -3.40 -7.60
C LEU A 59 10.98 -4.85 -7.83
N PRO A 60 11.81 -5.44 -6.94
CA PRO A 60 12.24 -6.81 -7.06
C PRO A 60 11.06 -7.78 -6.92
N VAL A 61 10.97 -8.76 -7.81
CA VAL A 61 9.98 -9.84 -7.75
C VAL A 61 10.66 -11.11 -7.27
N ASN A 62 10.18 -11.69 -6.17
CA ASN A 62 10.54 -13.05 -5.79
C ASN A 62 9.70 -14.07 -6.59
N LEU A 63 10.25 -14.60 -7.69
CA LEU A 63 9.54 -15.53 -8.57
C LEU A 63 9.14 -16.84 -7.88
N GLU A 64 9.87 -17.28 -6.85
CA GLU A 64 9.54 -18.50 -6.09
C GLU A 64 8.25 -18.35 -5.27
N ARG A 65 7.83 -17.10 -5.00
CA ARG A 65 6.56 -16.75 -4.34
C ARG A 65 5.57 -16.08 -5.27
N GLY A 66 5.75 -16.20 -6.60
CA GLY A 66 4.92 -15.52 -7.59
C GLY A 66 3.41 -15.78 -7.49
N ASP A 67 3.02 -16.91 -6.86
CA ASP A 67 1.61 -17.29 -6.63
C ASP A 67 0.99 -16.58 -5.41
N ILE A 68 1.81 -16.02 -4.52
CA ILE A 68 1.32 -15.29 -3.34
C ILE A 68 0.98 -13.86 -3.77
N PRO A 69 -0.29 -13.42 -3.62
CA PRO A 69 -0.65 -12.05 -3.93
C PRO A 69 0.03 -11.07 -2.98
N VAL A 70 0.43 -9.92 -3.52
CA VAL A 70 0.94 -8.79 -2.75
C VAL A 70 -0.20 -7.81 -2.46
N LYS A 71 -0.23 -7.27 -1.23
CA LYS A 71 -1.14 -6.19 -0.87
C LYS A 71 -0.59 -4.87 -1.43
N ALA A 72 -1.47 -4.04 -1.97
CA ALA A 72 -1.11 -2.70 -2.42
C ALA A 72 -2.21 -1.70 -2.06
N ASP A 73 -1.83 -0.47 -1.75
CA ASP A 73 -2.78 0.63 -1.58
C ASP A 73 -2.70 1.53 -2.82
N LEU A 74 -3.83 1.72 -3.49
CA LEU A 74 -3.99 2.61 -4.64
C LEU A 74 -4.56 3.95 -4.19
N LEU A 75 -3.85 5.02 -4.51
CA LEU A 75 -4.37 6.37 -4.39
C LEU A 75 -5.17 6.71 -5.63
N VAL A 76 -6.48 6.89 -5.46
CA VAL A 76 -7.43 7.19 -6.53
C VAL A 76 -7.99 8.58 -6.31
N GLY A 77 -7.93 9.41 -7.35
CA GLY A 77 -8.51 10.75 -7.30
C GLY A 77 -10.03 10.74 -7.35
N GLU A 78 -10.63 11.89 -7.08
CA GLU A 78 -12.06 12.16 -7.28
C GLU A 78 -12.55 11.89 -8.71
N ASP A 79 -11.64 11.94 -9.69
CA ASP A 79 -11.87 11.57 -11.09
C ASP A 79 -11.95 10.05 -11.33
N GLY A 80 -11.75 9.25 -10.29
CA GLY A 80 -11.72 7.79 -10.37
C GLY A 80 -10.42 7.23 -10.96
N LEU A 81 -9.44 8.07 -11.27
CA LEU A 81 -8.20 7.63 -11.89
C LEU A 81 -7.15 7.32 -10.82
N ALA A 82 -6.46 6.18 -10.98
CA ALA A 82 -5.31 5.85 -10.16
C ALA A 82 -4.18 6.87 -10.39
N ARG A 83 -3.65 7.39 -9.29
CA ARG A 83 -2.61 8.42 -9.24
C ARG A 83 -1.29 7.81 -8.80
N ALA A 84 -1.31 7.05 -7.71
CA ALA A 84 -0.15 6.38 -7.16
C ALA A 84 -0.52 5.03 -6.55
N ILE A 85 0.50 4.20 -6.35
CA ILE A 85 0.40 2.90 -5.71
C ILE A 85 1.54 2.73 -4.72
N ARG A 86 1.27 2.14 -3.56
CA ARG A 86 2.32 1.62 -2.67
C ARG A 86 2.06 0.16 -2.38
N PHE A 87 3.11 -0.58 -2.06
CA PHE A 87 3.02 -1.99 -1.72
C PHE A 87 3.17 -2.18 -0.22
N VAL A 88 2.45 -3.14 0.34
CA VAL A 88 2.38 -3.42 1.78
C VAL A 88 2.87 -4.84 2.03
N ARG A 89 3.77 -4.99 3.01
CA ARG A 89 4.36 -6.25 3.44
C ARG A 89 3.88 -6.67 4.82
#